data_AF-A0A8S1K473-F1
#
_entry.id   AF-A0A8S1K473-F1
#
_cell.length_a   1.000
_cell.length_b   1.000
_cell.length_c   1.000
_cell.angle_alpha   90.00
_cell.angle_beta   90.00
_cell.angle_gamma   90.00
#
_symmetry.space_group_name_H-M   'P 1'
#
loop_
_entity.id
_entity.type
_entity.pdbx_description
1 polymer ?
#
loop_
_entity_poly.entity_id
_entity_poly.type
_entity_poly.pdbx_seq_one_letter_code
_entity_poly.pdbx_strand_id
1 'polypeptide(L)'
;MEAQVQIVEQNRIFVHYNGWGNRWDEWIDTQSPRIATFRTYTVGSINQDFLSPNPVSDPDCEVEKQEIDMHKFIFDVGHMMNQVTQLLIEFGRFENNKRIAEKQLQLQQQYQQMLINKNKEINIDESNLEIKKKEKELYEYEIKSSLIGSQLAPVFDRMGRMMTDLAPHLALMGQKTQRVNNNQQQQMLFQVPVTLTPNEMYQSQQNAPTLHSRLEIISNRLAILRMTEYVQQEDSDDDHNNNM
;
A
#
# COMPACT_ATOMS: atom_id res chain seq x y z
N MET A 1 3.08 -9.84 16.75
CA MET A 1 4.35 -10.27 16.12
C MET A 1 5.00 -11.25 17.06
N GLU A 2 5.66 -12.27 16.51
CA GLU A 2 6.36 -13.28 17.30
C GLU A 2 7.86 -13.06 17.19
N ALA A 3 8.58 -13.38 18.26
CA ALA A 3 10.00 -13.11 18.36
C ALA A 3 10.67 -14.17 19.24
N GLN A 4 11.96 -14.33 19.05
CA GLN A 4 12.80 -15.28 19.76
C GLN A 4 13.88 -14.56 20.54
N VAL A 5 14.14 -15.07 21.74
CA VAL A 5 15.27 -14.61 22.54
C VAL A 5 16.50 -15.38 22.08
N GLN A 6 17.44 -14.66 21.46
CA GLN A 6 18.72 -15.23 21.04
C GLN A 6 19.74 -15.22 22.17
N ILE A 7 19.79 -14.13 22.95
CA ILE A 7 20.77 -13.93 24.03
C ILE A 7 20.05 -13.37 25.26
N VAL A 8 20.42 -13.86 26.44
CA VAL A 8 19.92 -13.36 27.73
C VAL A 8 21.09 -12.79 28.52
N GLU A 9 20.95 -11.52 28.94
CA GLU A 9 21.82 -10.87 29.91
C GLU A 9 21.03 -10.50 31.17
N GLN A 10 21.73 -10.05 32.22
CA GLN A 10 21.17 -9.85 33.56
C GLN A 10 19.88 -9.02 33.62
N ASN A 11 19.74 -7.99 32.78
CA ASN A 11 18.55 -7.12 32.77
C ASN A 11 17.95 -6.89 31.37
N ARG A 12 18.54 -7.48 30.34
CA ARG A 12 18.14 -7.27 28.94
C ARG A 12 18.25 -8.55 28.14
N ILE A 13 17.45 -8.65 27.09
CA ILE A 13 17.40 -9.78 26.17
C ILE A 13 17.67 -9.28 24.76
N PHE A 14 18.44 -10.03 23.98
CA PHE A 14 18.61 -9.81 22.56
C PHE A 14 17.53 -10.58 21.83
N VAL A 15 16.67 -9.85 21.13
CA VAL A 15 15.46 -10.39 20.52
C VAL A 15 15.58 -10.32 19.01
N HIS A 16 15.30 -11.46 18.37
CA HIS A 16 15.13 -11.57 16.93
C HIS A 16 13.65 -11.68 16.60
N TYR A 17 13.18 -10.89 15.63
CA TYR A 17 11.78 -10.90 15.23
C TYR A 17 11.56 -11.93 14.12
N ASN A 18 10.60 -12.84 14.32
CA ASN A 18 10.34 -13.92 13.36
C ASN A 18 9.95 -13.33 12.00
N GLY A 19 10.71 -13.68 10.95
CA GLY A 19 10.50 -13.18 9.59
C GLY A 19 11.09 -11.79 9.33
N TRP A 20 12.02 -11.32 10.17
CA TRP A 20 12.77 -10.08 10.01
C TRP A 20 14.26 -10.39 9.95
N GLY A 21 14.99 -9.72 9.06
CA GLY A 21 16.45 -9.87 9.04
C GLY A 21 17.12 -9.29 10.29
N ASN A 22 18.30 -9.83 10.63
CA ASN A 22 19.03 -9.52 11.87
C ASN A 22 19.36 -8.03 12.09
N ARG A 23 19.26 -7.20 11.05
CA ARG A 23 19.41 -5.73 11.15
C ARG A 23 18.38 -5.09 12.10
N TRP A 24 17.28 -5.78 12.36
CA TRP A 24 16.21 -5.35 13.24
C TRP A 24 16.27 -5.99 14.62
N ASP A 25 17.24 -6.86 14.86
CA ASP A 25 17.44 -7.46 16.17
C ASP A 25 17.88 -6.36 17.14
N GLU A 26 17.32 -6.38 18.34
CA GLU A 26 17.55 -5.34 19.32
C GLU A 26 17.68 -5.90 20.73
N TRP A 27 18.35 -5.13 21.57
CA TRP A 27 18.35 -5.36 23.02
C TRP A 27 17.12 -4.71 23.64
N ILE A 28 16.34 -5.50 24.37
CA ILE A 28 15.16 -5.05 25.11
C ILE A 28 15.34 -5.34 26.60
N ASP A 29 14.98 -4.40 27.47
CA ASP A 29 14.96 -4.65 28.91
C ASP A 29 13.92 -5.72 29.27
N THR A 30 14.28 -6.62 30.20
CA THR A 30 13.41 -7.74 30.63
C THR A 30 12.07 -7.29 31.21
N GLN A 31 11.99 -6.06 31.73
CA GLN A 31 10.77 -5.45 32.28
C GLN A 31 10.02 -4.58 31.26
N SER A 32 10.43 -4.58 30.00
CA SER A 32 9.80 -3.78 28.96
C SER A 32 8.35 -4.23 28.73
N PRO A 33 7.37 -3.32 28.67
CA PRO A 33 5.98 -3.65 28.38
C PRO A 33 5.77 -4.18 26.95
N ARG A 34 6.81 -4.12 26.10
CA ARG A 34 6.81 -4.72 24.75
C ARG A 34 6.97 -6.24 24.79
N ILE A 35 7.38 -6.81 25.93
CA ILE A 35 7.52 -8.25 26.12
C ILE A 35 6.19 -8.78 26.65
N ALA A 36 5.66 -9.79 25.96
CA ALA A 36 4.48 -10.52 26.39
C ALA A 36 4.74 -12.02 26.25
N THR A 37 4.01 -12.84 27.00
CA THR A 37 4.09 -14.29 26.84
C THR A 37 3.63 -14.69 25.44
N PHE A 38 4.17 -15.80 24.94
CA PHE A 38 3.85 -16.30 23.60
C PHE A 38 2.32 -16.42 23.43
N ARG A 39 1.81 -15.94 22.28
CA ARG A 39 0.37 -15.90 21.93
C ARG A 39 -0.52 -15.00 22.82
N THR A 40 0.06 -14.07 23.59
CA THR A 40 -0.77 -13.04 24.27
C THR A 40 -1.56 -12.19 23.29
N TYR A 41 -0.92 -11.82 22.16
CA TYR A 41 -1.50 -10.93 21.14
C TYR A 41 -1.43 -11.52 19.72
N THR A 42 -0.99 -12.77 19.59
CA THR A 42 -0.94 -13.48 18.31
C THR A 42 -1.83 -14.71 18.39
N VAL A 43 -2.79 -14.81 17.47
CA VAL A 43 -3.61 -16.00 17.28
C VAL A 43 -2.90 -16.91 16.28
N GLY A 44 -2.51 -18.10 16.72
CA GLY A 44 -1.96 -19.13 15.83
C GLY A 44 -3.02 -19.59 14.83
N SER A 45 -2.60 -19.95 13.63
CA SER A 45 -3.50 -20.63 12.68
C SER A 45 -3.86 -22.02 13.23
N ILE A 46 -5.11 -22.44 13.09
CA ILE A 46 -5.63 -23.73 13.62
C ILE A 46 -4.84 -24.93 13.06
N ASN A 47 -4.18 -24.74 11.91
CA ASN A 47 -3.37 -25.74 11.21
C ASN A 47 -1.87 -25.70 11.57
N GLN A 48 -1.46 -25.02 12.65
CA GLN A 48 -0.08 -25.09 13.12
C GLN A 48 0.08 -26.27 14.09
N ASP A 49 0.67 -27.37 13.60
CA ASP A 49 0.95 -28.60 14.36
C ASP A 49 1.94 -28.40 15.52
N PHE A 50 2.64 -27.25 15.56
CA PHE A 50 3.61 -26.94 16.59
C PHE A 50 3.09 -25.86 17.55
N LEU A 51 3.03 -26.23 18.83
CA LEU A 51 2.83 -25.31 19.97
C LEU A 51 4.11 -24.54 20.34
N SER A 52 5.22 -24.79 19.65
CA SER A 52 6.53 -24.22 19.95
C SER A 52 6.81 -22.94 19.14
N PRO A 53 7.51 -21.96 19.72
CA PRO A 53 7.85 -20.68 19.09
C PRO A 53 8.96 -20.79 18.02
N ASN A 54 9.17 -21.98 17.44
CA ASN A 54 10.16 -22.16 16.40
C ASN A 54 9.70 -21.43 15.14
N PRO A 55 10.59 -20.69 14.46
CA PRO A 55 10.19 -19.90 13.33
C PRO A 55 9.97 -20.87 12.16
N VAL A 56 8.89 -20.68 11.41
CA VAL A 56 8.64 -21.48 10.18
C VAL A 56 9.65 -21.10 9.08
N SER A 57 10.36 -20.00 9.27
CA SER A 57 11.43 -19.49 8.42
C SER A 57 12.74 -19.55 9.17
N ASP A 58 13.77 -20.17 8.60
CA ASP A 58 15.14 -20.07 9.10
C ASP A 58 15.51 -18.59 9.30
N PRO A 59 16.25 -18.23 10.36
CA PRO A 59 16.84 -16.90 10.46
C PRO A 59 17.67 -16.67 9.19
N ASP A 60 17.53 -15.51 8.55
CA ASP A 60 18.28 -15.07 7.37
C ASP A 60 19.79 -14.88 7.70
N CYS A 61 20.40 -15.82 8.42
CA CYS A 61 21.75 -15.75 8.98
C CYS A 61 22.84 -16.10 7.98
N GLU A 62 22.51 -16.72 6.84
CA GLU A 62 23.50 -16.96 5.79
C GLU A 62 22.87 -16.77 4.41
N VAL A 63 22.33 -15.58 4.12
CA VAL A 63 22.36 -15.13 2.72
C VAL A 63 23.78 -14.64 2.45
N GLU A 64 24.71 -15.61 2.39
CA GLU A 64 25.80 -15.58 1.42
C GLU A 64 25.24 -14.92 0.16
N LYS A 65 25.88 -13.86 -0.36
CA LYS A 65 25.42 -13.00 -1.47
C LYS A 65 24.74 -13.78 -2.62
N GLN A 66 23.53 -14.28 -2.40
CA GLN A 66 22.70 -14.86 -3.41
C GLN A 66 22.25 -13.63 -4.16
N GLU A 67 22.65 -13.55 -5.43
CA GLU A 67 22.01 -12.63 -6.35
C GLU A 67 20.51 -12.81 -6.18
N ILE A 68 19.88 -11.82 -5.55
CA ILE A 68 18.43 -11.81 -5.38
C ILE A 68 17.90 -11.85 -6.81
N ASP A 69 17.29 -12.97 -7.18
CA ASP A 69 16.59 -13.09 -8.46
C ASP A 69 15.44 -12.07 -8.43
N MET A 70 15.70 -10.92 -9.04
CA MET A 70 14.80 -9.78 -9.02
C MET A 70 13.46 -10.12 -9.68
N HIS A 71 13.44 -11.03 -10.65
CA HIS A 71 12.20 -11.46 -11.30
C HIS A 71 11.31 -12.22 -10.33
N LYS A 72 11.90 -13.18 -9.59
CA LYS A 72 11.19 -13.92 -8.56
C LYS A 72 10.74 -13.00 -7.42
N PHE A 73 11.60 -12.08 -6.97
CA PHE A 73 11.27 -11.17 -5.88
C PHE A 73 10.15 -10.18 -6.23
N ILE A 74 10.15 -9.60 -7.43
CA ILE A 74 9.05 -8.73 -7.90
C ILE A 74 7.74 -9.52 -7.97
N PHE A 75 7.79 -10.79 -8.41
CA PHE A 75 6.63 -11.65 -8.47
C PHE A 75 6.07 -11.97 -7.08
N ASP A 76 6.94 -12.27 -6.11
CA ASP A 76 6.58 -12.52 -4.71
C ASP A 76 5.94 -11.27 -4.07
N VAL A 77 6.48 -10.07 -4.34
CA VAL A 77 5.87 -8.78 -3.94
C VAL A 77 4.49 -8.61 -4.56
N GLY A 78 4.35 -8.86 -5.87
CA GLY A 78 3.07 -8.75 -6.58
C GLY A 78 2.02 -9.69 -6.02
N HIS A 79 2.39 -10.93 -5.70
CA HIS A 79 1.48 -11.89 -5.07
C HIS A 79 1.01 -11.42 -3.69
N MET A 80 1.92 -10.92 -2.86
CA MET A 80 1.57 -10.40 -1.54
C MET A 80 0.71 -9.14 -1.64
N MET A 81 0.99 -8.24 -2.59
CA MET A 81 0.11 -7.09 -2.85
C MET A 81 -1.30 -7.53 -3.25
N ASN A 82 -1.43 -8.55 -4.09
CA ASN A 82 -2.73 -9.09 -4.46
C ASN A 82 -3.45 -9.69 -3.24
N GLN A 83 -2.76 -10.48 -2.41
CA GLN A 83 -3.33 -11.04 -1.18
C GLN A 83 -3.80 -9.94 -0.20
N VAL A 84 -2.98 -8.91 0.02
CA VAL A 84 -3.34 -7.75 0.85
C VAL A 84 -4.56 -7.03 0.27
N THR A 85 -4.61 -6.85 -1.05
CA THR A 85 -5.72 -6.22 -1.74
C THR A 85 -7.03 -6.99 -1.51
N GLN A 86 -7.01 -8.32 -1.67
CA GLN A 86 -8.19 -9.15 -1.43
C GLN A 86 -8.67 -9.05 0.03
N LEU A 87 -7.75 -9.10 1.00
CA LEU A 87 -8.08 -8.97 2.42
C LEU A 87 -8.64 -7.57 2.76
N LEU A 88 -8.11 -6.50 2.16
CA LEU A 88 -8.62 -5.14 2.34
C LEU A 88 -10.04 -4.97 1.78
N ILE A 89 -10.32 -5.56 0.62
CA ILE A 89 -11.65 -5.54 0.01
C ILE A 89 -12.65 -6.24 0.92
N GLU A 90 -12.32 -7.45 1.40
CA GLU A 90 -13.20 -8.20 2.31
C GLU A 90 -13.36 -7.50 3.66
N PHE A 91 -12.29 -6.97 4.24
CA PHE A 91 -12.34 -6.17 5.46
C PHE A 91 -13.27 -4.96 5.30
N GLY A 92 -13.10 -4.19 4.23
CA GLY A 92 -13.94 -3.03 3.94
C GLY A 92 -15.40 -3.40 3.70
N ARG A 93 -15.66 -4.53 3.05
CA ARG A 93 -17.02 -5.07 2.86
C ARG A 93 -17.68 -5.39 4.21
N PHE A 94 -16.99 -6.07 5.12
CA PHE A 94 -17.55 -6.40 6.43
C PHE A 94 -17.75 -5.18 7.32
N GLU A 95 -16.81 -4.23 7.33
CA GLU A 95 -16.95 -2.97 8.05
C GLU A 95 -18.14 -2.13 7.53
N ASN A 96 -18.33 -2.09 6.20
CA ASN A 96 -19.47 -1.40 5.62
C ASN A 96 -20.79 -2.08 5.99
N ASN A 97 -20.86 -3.42 5.92
CA ASN A 97 -22.04 -4.18 6.32
C ASN A 97 -22.35 -4.02 7.81
N LYS A 98 -21.33 -4.03 8.68
CA LYS A 98 -21.46 -3.72 10.11
C LYS A 98 -22.14 -2.36 10.30
N ARG A 99 -21.63 -1.32 9.65
CA ARG A 99 -22.19 0.04 9.73
C ARG A 99 -23.63 0.13 9.21
N ILE A 100 -23.99 -0.63 8.17
CA ILE A 100 -25.36 -0.69 7.66
C ILE A 100 -26.28 -1.38 8.68
N ALA A 101 -25.85 -2.51 9.25
CA ALA A 101 -26.61 -3.25 10.25
C ALA A 101 -26.85 -2.42 11.52
N GLU A 102 -25.84 -1.68 12.00
CA GLU A 102 -25.97 -0.75 13.14
C GLU A 102 -27.06 0.30 12.90
N LYS A 103 -27.05 0.93 11.71
CA LYS A 103 -28.06 1.94 11.34
C LYS A 103 -29.46 1.34 11.26
N GLN A 104 -29.59 0.13 10.68
CA GLN A 104 -30.89 -0.55 10.58
C GLN A 104 -31.45 -0.91 11.95
N LEU A 105 -30.60 -1.40 12.86
CA LEU A 105 -30.98 -1.71 14.23
C LEU A 105 -31.43 -0.45 14.97
N GLN A 106 -30.68 0.65 14.86
CA GLN A 106 -31.02 1.92 15.47
C GLN A 106 -32.35 2.47 14.95
N LEU A 107 -32.57 2.45 13.62
CA LEU A 107 -33.80 2.92 13.00
C LEU A 107 -35.01 2.09 13.46
N GLN A 108 -34.84 0.77 13.60
CA GLN A 108 -35.90 -0.10 14.08
C GLN A 108 -36.24 0.17 15.55
N GLN A 109 -35.24 0.35 16.40
CA GLN A 109 -35.46 0.72 17.81
C GLN A 109 -36.18 2.06 17.93
N GLN A 110 -35.80 3.07 17.14
CA GLN A 110 -36.47 4.37 17.08
C GLN A 110 -37.94 4.25 16.64
N TYR A 111 -38.20 3.43 15.62
CA TYR A 111 -39.56 3.18 15.15
C TYR A 111 -40.44 2.51 16.21
N GLN A 112 -39.92 1.50 16.91
CA GLN A 112 -40.63 0.85 18.02
C GLN A 112 -40.96 1.85 19.13
N GLN A 113 -39.99 2.69 19.52
CA GLN A 113 -40.19 3.71 20.54
C GLN A 113 -41.25 4.73 20.12
N MET A 114 -41.29 5.11 18.84
CA MET A 114 -42.35 5.98 18.29
C MET A 114 -43.73 5.32 18.36
N LEU A 115 -43.85 4.03 18.03
CA LEU A 115 -45.12 3.30 18.08
C LEU A 115 -45.64 3.17 19.52
N ILE A 116 -44.75 2.87 20.48
CA ILE A 116 -45.05 2.82 21.91
C ILE A 116 -45.60 4.17 22.38
N ASN A 117 -44.91 5.27 22.02
CA ASN A 117 -45.35 6.63 22.38
C ASN A 117 -46.72 7.00 21.79
N LYS A 118 -47.13 6.38 20.67
CA LYS A 118 -48.42 6.60 20.02
C LYS A 118 -49.53 5.65 20.50
N ASN A 119 -49.27 4.82 21.51
CA ASN A 119 -50.19 3.77 22.00
C ASN A 119 -50.76 2.89 20.88
N LYS A 120 -49.99 2.66 19.81
CA LYS A 120 -50.39 1.71 18.77
C LYS A 120 -50.12 0.29 19.27
N GLU A 121 -51.03 -0.64 19.00
CA GLU A 121 -50.80 -2.06 19.26
C GLU A 121 -49.61 -2.53 18.40
N ILE A 122 -48.56 -3.00 19.08
CA ILE A 122 -47.38 -3.60 18.46
C ILE A 122 -47.45 -5.10 18.77
N ASN A 123 -47.21 -5.94 17.78
CA ASN A 123 -46.88 -7.33 18.01
C ASN A 123 -45.45 -7.40 18.61
N ILE A 124 -45.37 -7.30 19.94
CA ILE A 124 -44.11 -7.21 20.70
C ILE A 124 -43.19 -8.40 20.40
N ASP A 125 -43.74 -9.59 20.21
CA ASP A 125 -42.96 -10.81 20.01
C ASP A 125 -42.27 -10.86 18.65
N GLU A 126 -42.98 -10.51 17.58
CA GLU A 126 -42.43 -10.44 16.22
C GLU A 126 -41.37 -9.33 16.10
N SER A 127 -41.65 -8.19 16.72
CA SER A 127 -40.78 -7.03 16.79
C SER A 127 -39.47 -7.32 17.53
N ASN A 128 -39.54 -8.05 18.64
CA ASN A 128 -38.38 -8.48 19.41
C ASN A 128 -37.54 -9.54 18.68
N LEU A 129 -38.19 -10.44 17.94
CA LEU A 129 -37.50 -11.46 17.14
C LEU A 129 -36.66 -10.81 16.03
N GLU A 130 -37.18 -9.78 15.37
CA GLU A 130 -36.46 -9.09 14.30
C GLU A 130 -35.23 -8.31 14.82
N ILE A 131 -35.37 -7.66 15.98
CA ILE A 131 -34.22 -7.01 16.66
C ILE A 131 -33.13 -8.02 16.98
N LYS A 132 -33.48 -9.14 17.64
CA LYS A 132 -32.49 -10.19 17.99
C LYS A 132 -31.78 -10.74 16.75
N LYS A 133 -32.50 -10.87 15.63
CA LYS A 133 -31.91 -11.31 14.36
C LYS A 133 -30.87 -10.31 13.84
N LYS A 134 -31.17 -9.01 13.87
CA LYS A 134 -30.23 -7.96 13.44
C LYS A 134 -29.05 -7.80 14.38
N GLU A 135 -29.24 -7.94 15.69
CA GLU A 135 -28.15 -7.95 16.68
C GLU A 135 -27.19 -9.12 16.44
N LYS A 136 -27.71 -10.31 16.14
CA LYS A 136 -26.89 -11.47 15.79
C LYS A 136 -26.09 -11.22 14.50
N GLU A 137 -26.73 -10.67 13.47
CA GLU A 137 -26.07 -10.35 12.20
C GLU A 137 -24.95 -9.32 12.39
N LEU A 138 -25.19 -8.30 13.21
CA LEU A 138 -24.19 -7.29 13.57
C LEU A 138 -22.97 -7.93 14.26
N TYR A 139 -23.22 -8.80 15.24
CA TYR A 139 -22.17 -9.52 15.96
C TYR A 139 -21.34 -10.41 15.02
N GLU A 140 -21.98 -11.07 14.06
CA GLU A 140 -21.27 -11.87 13.05
C GLU A 140 -20.35 -11.00 12.17
N TYR A 141 -20.78 -9.81 11.77
CA TYR A 141 -19.93 -8.89 11.00
C TYR A 141 -18.75 -8.36 11.82
N GLU A 142 -18.95 -8.07 13.09
CA GLU A 142 -17.89 -7.63 14.00
C GLU A 142 -16.80 -8.70 14.20
N ILE A 143 -17.19 -9.97 14.42
CA ILE A 143 -16.22 -11.06 14.51
C ILE A 143 -15.44 -11.20 13.21
N LYS A 144 -16.12 -11.17 12.06
CA LYS A 144 -15.48 -11.35 10.75
C LYS A 144 -14.52 -10.22 10.42
N SER A 145 -14.91 -8.97 10.69
CA SER A 145 -14.01 -7.83 10.45
C SER A 145 -12.80 -7.86 11.39
N SER A 146 -13.01 -8.18 12.68
CA SER A 146 -11.92 -8.34 13.64
C SER A 146 -10.94 -9.46 13.23
N LEU A 147 -11.47 -10.61 12.79
CA LEU A 147 -10.66 -11.73 12.32
C LEU A 147 -9.82 -11.34 11.10
N ILE A 148 -10.43 -10.73 10.08
CA ILE A 148 -9.69 -10.30 8.88
C ILE A 148 -8.68 -9.21 9.24
N GLY A 149 -9.02 -8.27 10.13
CA GLY A 149 -8.07 -7.27 10.63
C GLY A 149 -6.84 -7.89 11.28
N SER A 150 -7.03 -8.94 12.08
CA SER A 150 -5.93 -9.69 12.71
C SER A 150 -5.03 -10.41 11.71
N GLN A 151 -5.59 -10.88 10.59
CA GLN A 151 -4.85 -11.53 9.50
C GLN A 151 -4.16 -10.53 8.57
N LEU A 152 -4.80 -9.37 8.35
CA LEU A 152 -4.30 -8.32 7.48
C LEU A 152 -3.03 -7.69 8.05
N ALA A 153 -2.99 -7.40 9.35
CA ALA A 153 -1.86 -6.73 9.99
C ALA A 153 -0.48 -7.37 9.69
N PRO A 154 -0.26 -8.69 9.89
CA PRO A 154 1.04 -9.30 9.61
C PRO A 154 1.37 -9.39 8.11
N VAL A 155 0.38 -9.61 7.24
CA VAL A 155 0.62 -9.67 5.79
C VAL A 155 0.99 -8.28 5.25
N PHE A 156 0.29 -7.24 5.73
CA PHE A 156 0.57 -5.85 5.37
C PHE A 156 1.96 -5.41 5.83
N ASP A 157 2.36 -5.78 7.06
CA ASP A 157 3.72 -5.50 7.56
C ASP A 157 4.79 -6.16 6.68
N ARG A 158 4.65 -7.46 6.38
CA ARG A 158 5.57 -8.19 5.49
C ARG A 158 5.60 -7.59 4.08
N MET A 159 4.46 -7.15 3.54
CA MET A 159 4.40 -6.46 2.25
C MET A 159 5.20 -5.14 2.28
N GLY A 160 5.01 -4.33 3.33
CA GLY A 160 5.77 -3.09 3.52
C GLY A 160 7.29 -3.32 3.56
N ARG A 161 7.73 -4.45 4.13
CA ARG A 161 9.15 -4.84 4.17
C ARG A 161 9.71 -5.12 2.80
N MET A 162 9.05 -5.98 2.04
CA MET A 162 9.53 -6.31 0.71
C MET A 162 9.50 -5.08 -0.21
N MET A 163 8.53 -4.17 -0.03
CA MET A 163 8.50 -2.89 -0.75
C MET A 163 9.69 -1.99 -0.38
N THR A 164 10.04 -1.93 0.90
CA THR A 164 11.20 -1.16 1.38
C THR A 164 12.50 -1.72 0.81
N ASP A 165 12.63 -3.05 0.77
CA ASP A 165 13.81 -3.72 0.25
C ASP A 165 13.87 -3.66 -1.29
N LEU A 166 12.72 -3.62 -1.99
CA LEU A 166 12.63 -3.45 -3.44
C LEU A 166 13.02 -2.03 -3.91
N ALA A 167 12.71 -1.00 -3.12
CA ALA A 167 12.83 0.39 -3.53
C ALA A 167 14.24 0.81 -4.02
N PRO A 168 15.35 0.47 -3.33
CA PRO A 168 16.70 0.79 -3.81
C PRO A 168 17.03 0.12 -5.15
N HIS A 169 16.56 -1.11 -5.38
CA HIS A 169 16.81 -1.83 -6.63
C HIS A 169 16.09 -1.20 -7.82
N LEU A 170 14.82 -0.81 -7.63
CA LEU A 170 14.07 -0.06 -8.65
C LEU A 170 14.74 1.29 -8.95
N ALA A 171 15.24 1.98 -7.93
CA ALA A 171 15.97 3.22 -8.12
C ALA A 171 17.25 3.01 -8.95
N LEU A 172 18.05 1.97 -8.66
CA LEU A 172 19.25 1.62 -9.44
C LEU A 172 18.92 1.23 -10.89
N MET A 173 17.85 0.45 -11.12
CA MET A 173 17.39 0.11 -12.46
C MET A 173 16.98 1.36 -13.26
N GLY A 174 16.28 2.30 -12.62
CA GLY A 174 15.84 3.56 -13.22
C GLY A 174 16.97 4.55 -13.52
N GLN A 175 18.10 4.48 -12.81
CA GLN A 175 19.23 5.40 -13.01
C GLN A 175 19.82 5.34 -14.44
N LYS A 176 19.84 4.17 -15.08
CA LYS A 176 20.34 4.03 -16.46
C LYS A 176 19.46 4.81 -17.44
N THR A 177 18.15 4.73 -17.29
CA THR A 177 17.17 5.44 -18.14
C THR A 177 17.16 6.95 -17.88
N GLN A 178 17.29 7.38 -16.61
CA GLN A 178 17.36 8.81 -16.28
C GLN A 178 18.64 9.48 -16.82
N ARG A 179 19.78 8.79 -16.83
CA ARG A 179 21.03 9.31 -17.42
C ARG A 179 20.92 9.51 -18.93
N VAL A 180 20.24 8.62 -19.65
CA VAL A 180 20.01 8.76 -21.10
C VAL A 180 19.11 9.97 -21.41
N ASN A 181 18.03 10.16 -20.64
CA ASN A 181 17.15 11.32 -20.80
C ASN A 181 17.85 12.66 -20.50
N ASN A 182 18.69 12.73 -19.47
CA ASN A 182 19.44 13.94 -19.16
C ASN A 182 20.50 14.27 -20.23
N ASN A 183 21.15 13.25 -20.81
CA ASN A 183 22.13 13.44 -21.87
C ASN A 183 21.46 13.84 -23.21
N GLN A 184 20.29 13.28 -23.55
CA GLN A 184 19.53 13.70 -24.74
C GLN A 184 18.94 15.10 -24.58
N GLN A 185 18.45 15.47 -23.38
CA GLN A 185 18.01 16.85 -23.10
C GLN A 185 19.18 17.84 -23.13
N GLN A 186 20.37 17.46 -22.67
CA GLN A 186 21.57 18.30 -22.80
C GLN A 186 22.05 18.42 -24.25
N GLN A 187 22.02 17.34 -25.05
CA GLN A 187 22.41 17.42 -26.46
C GLN A 187 21.45 18.28 -27.31
N MET A 188 20.16 18.28 -27.00
CA MET A 188 19.17 19.20 -27.62
C MET A 188 19.36 20.67 -27.19
N LEU A 189 20.01 20.93 -26.05
CA LEU A 189 20.29 22.29 -25.56
C LEU A 189 21.59 22.89 -26.13
N PHE A 190 22.48 22.08 -26.70
CA PHE A 190 23.80 22.53 -27.19
C PHE A 190 23.89 22.77 -28.70
N GLN A 191 22.78 22.67 -29.45
CA GLN A 191 22.78 22.83 -30.92
C GLN A 191 22.31 24.19 -31.44
N VAL A 192 22.11 25.18 -30.58
CA VAL A 192 21.86 26.55 -31.04
C VAL A 192 23.19 27.32 -31.04
N PRO A 193 23.71 27.78 -32.19
CA PRO A 193 24.86 28.68 -32.20
C PRO A 193 24.42 30.04 -31.68
N VAL A 194 24.76 30.33 -30.43
CA VAL A 194 24.38 31.56 -29.75
C VAL A 194 25.52 32.56 -29.89
N THR A 195 25.53 33.34 -30.97
CA THR A 195 26.29 34.60 -31.03
C THR A 195 25.44 35.68 -30.35
N LEU A 196 25.50 35.79 -29.02
CA LEU A 196 24.85 36.90 -28.30
C LEU A 196 25.77 38.11 -28.26
N THR A 197 25.16 39.27 -28.49
CA THR A 197 25.84 40.56 -28.35
C THR A 197 25.86 41.00 -26.88
N PRO A 198 26.83 41.83 -26.43
CA PRO A 198 27.01 42.18 -25.02
C PRO A 198 25.79 42.78 -24.29
N ASN A 199 24.81 43.30 -25.01
CA ASN A 199 23.58 43.86 -24.43
C ASN A 199 22.60 42.79 -23.93
N GLU A 200 22.64 41.56 -24.45
CA GLU A 200 21.69 40.50 -24.08
C GLU A 200 22.11 39.77 -22.79
N MET A 201 23.37 39.94 -22.38
CA MET A 201 23.94 39.33 -21.17
C MET A 201 23.45 40.01 -19.87
N TYR A 202 23.05 41.29 -19.94
CA TYR A 202 22.60 42.04 -18.77
C TYR A 202 21.11 41.84 -18.42
N GLN A 203 20.28 41.41 -19.38
CA GLN A 203 18.85 41.17 -19.11
C GLN A 203 18.55 39.76 -18.59
N SER A 204 19.45 38.80 -18.79
CA SER A 204 19.26 37.40 -18.37
C SER A 204 19.52 37.15 -16.88
N GLN A 205 20.10 38.10 -16.13
CA GLN A 205 20.32 37.96 -14.68
C GLN A 205 19.14 38.41 -13.81
N GLN A 206 18.15 39.15 -14.34
CA GLN A 206 17.04 39.66 -13.54
C GLN A 206 15.73 38.85 -13.64
N ASN A 207 15.62 37.92 -14.59
CA ASN A 207 14.42 37.10 -14.76
C ASN A 207 14.74 35.61 -14.64
N ALA A 208 14.97 35.14 -13.40
CA ALA A 208 14.92 33.71 -13.11
C ALA A 208 13.46 33.22 -13.29
N PRO A 209 13.18 32.23 -14.17
CA PRO A 209 11.80 31.79 -14.39
C PRO A 209 11.29 31.06 -13.14
N THR A 210 10.19 31.57 -12.58
CA THR A 210 9.47 30.93 -11.47
C THR A 210 8.93 29.56 -11.88
N LEU A 211 8.62 28.70 -10.91
CA LEU A 211 8.12 27.34 -11.14
C LEU A 211 6.85 27.33 -12.03
N HIS A 212 6.07 28.42 -11.98
CA HIS A 212 4.89 28.65 -12.82
C HIS A 212 5.24 28.75 -14.31
N SER A 213 6.25 29.54 -14.69
CA SER A 213 6.65 29.67 -16.10
C SER A 213 7.31 28.40 -16.63
N ARG A 214 7.95 27.59 -15.77
CA ARG A 214 8.42 26.24 -16.15
C ARG A 214 7.26 25.28 -16.45
N LEU A 215 6.18 25.32 -15.67
CA LEU A 215 4.99 24.51 -15.90
C LEU A 215 4.24 24.94 -17.17
N GLU A 216 4.19 26.24 -17.45
CA GLU A 216 3.55 26.78 -18.65
C GLU A 216 4.30 26.38 -19.93
N ILE A 217 5.63 26.39 -19.90
CA ILE A 217 6.47 25.90 -20.99
C ILE A 217 6.25 24.40 -21.24
N ILE A 218 6.11 23.59 -20.17
CA ILE A 218 5.83 22.15 -20.29
C ILE A 218 4.43 21.91 -20.87
N SER A 219 3.43 22.66 -20.40
CA SER A 219 2.05 22.57 -20.91
C SER A 219 1.97 22.91 -22.39
N ASN A 220 2.64 23.99 -22.81
CA ASN A 220 2.67 24.40 -24.22
C ASN A 220 3.42 23.39 -25.10
N ARG A 221 4.49 22.76 -24.60
CA ARG A 221 5.18 21.69 -25.33
C ARG A 221 4.31 20.44 -25.50
N LEU A 222 3.54 20.05 -24.48
CA LEU A 222 2.61 18.93 -24.59
C LEU A 222 1.46 19.22 -25.56
N ALA A 223 0.99 20.47 -25.64
CA ALA A 223 -0.02 20.87 -26.60
C ALA A 223 0.50 20.81 -28.05
N ILE A 224 1.75 21.26 -28.29
CA ILE A 224 2.37 21.20 -29.62
C ILE A 224 2.59 19.74 -30.06
N LEU A 225 3.05 18.87 -29.16
CA LEU A 225 3.25 17.44 -29.48
C LEU A 225 1.93 16.73 -29.83
N ARG A 226 0.84 17.07 -29.14
CA ARG A 226 -0.50 16.54 -29.45
C ARG A 226 -1.03 17.04 -30.79
N MET A 227 -0.70 18.27 -31.20
CA MET A 227 -1.04 18.77 -32.53
C MET A 227 -0.21 18.11 -33.63
N THR A 228 1.07 17.80 -33.39
CA THR A 228 1.90 17.10 -34.38
C THR A 228 1.52 15.63 -34.55
N GLU A 229 1.03 14.96 -33.51
CA GLU A 229 0.47 13.60 -33.62
C GLU A 229 -0.82 13.59 -34.45
N TYR A 230 -1.63 14.66 -34.39
CA TYR A 230 -2.85 14.79 -35.20
C TYR A 230 -2.55 15.01 -36.68
N VAL A 231 -1.53 15.81 -37.01
CA VAL A 231 -1.11 16.06 -38.40
C VAL A 231 -0.50 14.81 -39.05
N GLN A 232 0.20 13.96 -38.29
CA GLN A 232 0.76 12.71 -38.81
C GLN A 232 -0.28 11.62 -39.08
N GLN A 233 -1.49 11.70 -38.51
CA GLN A 233 -2.58 10.77 -38.79
C GLN A 233 -3.37 11.15 -40.06
N GLU A 234 -3.44 12.43 -40.42
CA GLU A 234 -4.12 12.86 -41.65
C GLU A 234 -3.29 12.58 -42.91
N ASP A 235 -1.96 12.60 -42.83
CA ASP A 235 -1.08 12.30 -43.98
C ASP A 235 -0.95 10.79 -44.29
N SER A 236 -1.43 9.89 -43.43
CA SER A 236 -1.34 8.44 -43.62
C SER A 236 -2.55 7.80 -44.32
N ASP A 237 -3.65 8.54 -44.51
CA ASP A 237 -4.90 7.99 -45.08
C ASP A 237 -5.08 8.26 -46.59
N ASP A 238 -4.23 9.08 -47.22
CA ASP A 238 -4.39 9.48 -48.64
C ASP A 238 -3.61 8.62 -49.67
N ASP A 239 -2.79 7.65 -49.24
CA ASP A 239 -1.92 6.87 -50.16
C ASP A 239 -2.50 5.50 -50.61
N HIS A 240 -3.82 5.27 -50.48
CA HIS A 240 -4.46 4.00 -50.86
C HIS A 240 -5.53 4.05 -51.95
N ASN A 241 -5.58 5.10 -52.77
CA ASN A 241 -6.56 5.14 -53.87
C ASN A 241 -5.99 5.59 -55.23
N ASN A 242 -4.92 4.94 -55.70
CA ASN A 242 -4.56 5.02 -57.11
C ASN A 242 -3.89 3.72 -57.63
N ASN A 243 -4.66 2.62 -57.66
CA ASN A 243 -4.39 1.51 -58.58
C ASN A 243 -5.64 0.61 -58.79
N MET A 244 -6.62 1.10 -59.55
CA MET A 244 -7.45 0.32 -60.48
C MET A 244 -8.33 1.24 -61.33
#